data_AF-R6YBJ9-F1
#
_entry.id   AF-R6YBJ9-F1
#
_cell.length_a   1.000
_cell.length_b   1.000
_cell.length_c   1.000
_cell.angle_alpha   90.00
_cell.angle_beta   90.00
_cell.angle_gamma   90.00
#
_symmetry.space_group_name_H-M   'P 1'
#
loop_
_entity.id
_entity.type
_entity.pdbx_description
1 polymer ?
#
loop_
_entity_poly.entity_id
_entity_poly.type
_entity_poly.pdbx_seq_one_letter_code
_entity_poly.pdbx_strand_id
1 'polypeptide(L)'
;MLLHYAKDVGKTGTAYLDSVARDWAESGVFTLEAAEKKLQELEEHRQAWAKVQSAAGLPRRAPSRKEEDAAYRWVYQWKFTGEMLRAAYERCVDNTGKFNISYINKILEGWHKQGARNLQEVEALEAKKKEEREQGTSYDIDQLEKMSFFDLPEEL
;
A
#
# COMPACT_ATOMS: atom_id res chain seq x y z
N MET A 1 -10.25 -19.96 22.35
CA MET A 1 -10.00 -19.57 20.95
C MET A 1 -11.13 -18.75 20.35
N LEU A 2 -12.26 -19.32 19.90
CA LEU A 2 -13.35 -18.54 19.30
C LEU A 2 -14.00 -17.52 20.26
N LEU A 3 -14.29 -17.94 21.49
CA LEU A 3 -14.86 -17.05 22.52
C LEU A 3 -13.92 -15.89 22.90
N HIS A 4 -12.60 -16.13 22.85
CA HIS A 4 -11.60 -15.10 23.12
C HIS A 4 -11.58 -14.07 21.99
N TYR A 5 -11.53 -14.54 20.75
CA TYR A 5 -11.67 -13.69 19.57
C TYR A 5 -12.97 -12.88 19.56
N ALA A 6 -14.10 -13.52 19.86
CA ALA A 6 -15.41 -12.88 19.96
C ALA A 6 -15.44 -11.78 21.04
N LYS A 7 -14.75 -12.01 22.17
CA LYS A 7 -14.56 -11.00 23.22
C LYS A 7 -13.69 -9.84 22.72
N ASP A 8 -12.59 -10.10 22.03
CA ASP A 8 -11.69 -9.06 21.50
C ASP A 8 -12.34 -8.21 20.41
N VAL A 9 -13.23 -8.81 19.61
CA VAL A 9 -14.07 -8.11 18.62
C VAL A 9 -15.24 -7.35 19.28
N GLY A 10 -15.48 -7.56 20.59
CA GLY A 10 -16.59 -6.96 21.32
C GLY A 10 -17.96 -7.55 20.97
N LYS A 11 -18.00 -8.73 20.33
CA LYS A 11 -19.21 -9.41 19.89
C LYS A 11 -19.31 -10.78 20.52
N THR A 12 -19.87 -10.87 21.71
CA THR A 12 -20.02 -12.13 22.47
C THR A 12 -21.41 -12.76 22.39
N GLY A 13 -22.32 -12.17 21.61
CA GLY A 13 -23.68 -12.70 21.44
C GLY A 13 -23.69 -14.06 20.77
N THR A 14 -24.58 -14.95 21.23
CA THR A 14 -24.70 -16.33 20.72
C THR A 14 -24.94 -16.40 19.22
N ALA A 15 -25.74 -15.49 18.66
CA ALA A 15 -25.99 -15.42 17.23
C ALA A 15 -24.72 -15.10 16.40
N TYR A 16 -23.82 -14.27 16.92
CA TYR A 16 -22.54 -13.97 16.27
C TYR A 16 -21.57 -15.14 16.39
N LEU A 17 -21.55 -15.80 17.55
CA LEU A 17 -20.75 -17.01 17.74
C LEU A 17 -21.19 -18.11 16.78
N ASP A 18 -22.50 -18.31 16.61
CA ASP A 18 -23.06 -19.28 15.66
C ASP A 18 -22.69 -18.95 14.23
N SER A 19 -22.76 -17.67 13.82
CA SER A 19 -22.37 -17.29 12.46
C SER A 19 -20.89 -17.54 12.21
N VAL A 20 -20.02 -17.13 13.13
CA VAL A 20 -18.57 -17.31 12.98
C VAL A 20 -18.22 -18.81 13.00
N ALA A 21 -18.87 -19.60 13.85
CA ALA A 21 -18.68 -21.05 13.89
C ALA A 21 -19.11 -21.73 12.57
N ARG A 22 -20.22 -21.29 11.97
CA ARG A 22 -20.67 -21.78 10.64
C ARG A 22 -19.67 -21.40 9.56
N ASP A 23 -19.25 -20.14 9.50
CA ASP A 23 -18.26 -19.67 8.51
C ASP A 23 -16.95 -20.46 8.60
N TRP A 24 -16.50 -20.78 9.82
CA TRP A 24 -15.30 -21.58 10.05
C TRP A 24 -15.48 -23.03 9.60
N ALA A 25 -16.61 -23.64 9.90
CA ALA A 25 -16.94 -24.99 9.43
C ALA A 25 -17.03 -25.06 7.89
N GLU A 26 -17.68 -24.09 7.26
CA GLU A 26 -17.73 -23.97 5.79
C GLU A 26 -16.34 -23.76 5.17
N SER A 27 -15.46 -23.07 5.88
CA SER A 27 -14.06 -22.86 5.48
C SER A 27 -13.13 -24.06 5.78
N GLY A 28 -13.68 -25.19 6.26
CA GLY A 28 -12.91 -26.40 6.55
C GLY A 28 -12.07 -26.34 7.84
N VAL A 29 -12.36 -25.39 8.73
CA VAL A 29 -11.61 -25.16 9.98
C VAL A 29 -12.12 -26.10 11.07
N PHE A 30 -11.72 -27.38 10.99
CA PHE A 30 -12.14 -28.42 11.95
C PHE A 30 -11.04 -28.84 12.94
N THR A 31 -9.81 -28.39 12.73
CA THR A 31 -8.66 -28.72 13.59
C THR A 31 -8.26 -27.52 14.44
N LEU A 32 -7.63 -27.80 15.59
CA LEU A 32 -7.07 -26.78 16.47
C LEU A 32 -6.10 -25.87 15.69
N GLU A 33 -5.19 -26.48 14.94
CA GLU A 33 -4.19 -25.77 14.13
C GLU A 33 -4.82 -24.89 13.05
N ALA A 34 -5.87 -25.36 12.38
CA ALA A 34 -6.57 -24.56 11.38
C ALA A 34 -7.27 -23.35 12.03
N ALA A 35 -7.84 -23.54 13.22
CA ALA A 35 -8.48 -22.46 13.98
C ALA A 35 -7.45 -21.42 14.45
N GLU A 36 -6.30 -21.86 14.95
CA GLU A 36 -5.20 -20.97 15.35
C GLU A 36 -4.67 -20.16 14.17
N LYS A 37 -4.41 -20.82 13.03
CA LYS A 37 -4.00 -20.14 11.81
C LYS A 37 -5.02 -19.10 11.36
N LYS A 38 -6.31 -19.46 11.38
CA LYS A 38 -7.38 -18.54 11.00
C LYS A 38 -7.45 -17.32 11.92
N LEU A 39 -7.27 -17.51 13.22
CA LEU A 39 -7.21 -16.43 14.21
C LEU A 39 -5.99 -15.54 14.00
N GLN A 40 -4.84 -16.15 13.74
CA GLN A 40 -3.62 -15.40 13.44
C GLN A 40 -3.80 -14.53 12.20
N GLU A 41 -4.35 -15.07 11.10
CA GLU A 41 -4.64 -14.29 9.90
C GLU A 41 -5.55 -13.09 10.21
N LEU A 42 -6.66 -13.31 10.93
CA LEU A 42 -7.59 -12.23 11.31
C LEU A 42 -6.91 -11.15 12.16
N GLU A 43 -6.04 -11.54 13.07
CA GLU A 43 -5.29 -10.61 13.92
C GLU A 43 -4.20 -9.86 13.12
N GLU A 44 -3.50 -10.52 12.22
CA GLU A 44 -2.52 -9.89 11.32
C GLU A 44 -3.19 -8.82 10.44
N HIS A 45 -4.35 -9.12 9.85
CA HIS A 45 -5.12 -8.15 9.07
C HIS A 45 -5.52 -6.93 9.92
N ARG A 46 -6.00 -7.16 11.15
CA ARG A 46 -6.37 -6.08 12.08
C ARG A 46 -5.17 -5.21 12.46
N GLN A 47 -4.04 -5.84 12.80
CA GLN A 47 -2.81 -5.12 13.14
C GLN A 47 -2.25 -4.34 11.96
N ALA A 48 -2.32 -4.92 10.75
CA ALA A 48 -1.90 -4.24 9.54
C ALA A 48 -2.73 -2.98 9.30
N TRP A 49 -4.06 -3.08 9.41
CA TRP A 49 -4.93 -1.92 9.30
C TRP A 49 -4.66 -0.88 10.39
N ALA A 50 -4.48 -1.30 11.64
CA ALA A 50 -4.17 -0.39 12.73
C ALA A 50 -2.87 0.41 12.48
N LYS A 51 -1.84 -0.23 11.93
CA LYS A 51 -0.59 0.44 11.53
C LYS A 51 -0.83 1.46 10.42
N VAL A 52 -1.57 1.10 9.37
CA VAL A 52 -1.92 2.03 8.27
C VAL A 52 -2.77 3.19 8.77
N GLN A 53 -3.77 2.92 9.61
CA GLN A 53 -4.64 3.93 10.22
C GLN A 53 -3.84 4.92 11.06
N SER A 54 -2.91 4.42 11.88
CA SER A 54 -2.01 5.25 12.68
C SER A 54 -1.08 6.10 11.80
N ALA A 55 -0.46 5.50 10.77
CA ALA A 55 0.44 6.22 9.87
C ALA A 55 -0.31 7.30 9.06
N ALA A 56 -1.52 7.00 8.59
CA ALA A 56 -2.33 7.92 7.82
C ALA A 56 -3.09 8.95 8.68
N GLY A 57 -3.01 8.88 10.01
CA GLY A 57 -3.78 9.77 10.90
C GLY A 57 -5.29 9.66 10.73
N LEU A 58 -5.78 8.49 10.29
CA LEU A 58 -7.20 8.27 10.04
C LEU A 58 -7.95 8.11 11.38
N PRO A 59 -9.22 8.58 11.47
CA PRO A 59 -10.05 8.31 12.64
C PRO A 59 -10.25 6.81 12.82
N ARG A 60 -10.49 6.38 14.07
CA ARG A 60 -10.82 4.99 14.39
C ARG A 60 -12.10 4.57 13.68
N ARG A 61 -11.94 3.80 12.61
CA ARG A 61 -13.00 3.16 11.83
C ARG A 61 -12.58 1.77 11.37
N ALA A 62 -13.57 0.97 11.02
CA ALA A 62 -13.35 -0.29 10.31
C ALA A 62 -12.85 -0.02 8.86
N PRO A 63 -11.92 -0.83 8.35
CA PRO A 63 -11.54 -0.80 6.94
C PRO A 63 -12.64 -1.41 6.07
N SER A 64 -12.66 -1.03 4.80
CA SER A 64 -13.26 -1.88 3.77
C SER A 64 -12.35 -3.08 3.48
N ARG A 65 -12.90 -4.17 2.92
CA ARG A 65 -12.12 -5.35 2.54
C ARG A 65 -10.90 -5.02 1.67
N LYS A 66 -11.05 -4.10 0.72
CA LYS A 66 -9.94 -3.65 -0.15
C LYS A 66 -8.83 -2.96 0.64
N GLU A 67 -9.18 -2.18 1.66
CA GLU A 67 -8.20 -1.50 2.51
C GLU A 67 -7.50 -2.48 3.45
N GLU A 68 -8.25 -3.44 3.98
CA GLU A 68 -7.72 -4.50 4.84
C GLU A 68 -6.72 -5.41 4.10
N ASP A 69 -7.07 -5.85 2.89
CA ASP A 69 -6.19 -6.66 2.03
C ASP A 69 -4.93 -5.88 1.62
N ALA A 70 -5.08 -4.59 1.30
CA ALA A 70 -3.96 -3.73 0.96
C ALA A 70 -3.04 -3.50 2.16
N ALA A 71 -3.59 -3.21 3.34
CA ALA A 71 -2.82 -3.03 4.55
C ALA A 71 -2.02 -4.29 4.91
N TYR A 72 -2.67 -5.47 4.85
CA TYR A 72 -2.01 -6.75 5.07
C TYR A 72 -0.82 -6.95 4.12
N ARG A 73 -1.04 -6.70 2.82
CA ARG A 73 0.04 -6.77 1.82
C ARG A 73 1.20 -5.84 2.17
N TRP A 74 0.93 -4.59 2.47
CA TRP A 74 1.99 -3.61 2.72
C TRP A 74 2.82 -3.96 3.96
N VAL A 75 2.15 -4.37 5.05
CA VAL A 75 2.80 -4.61 6.34
C VAL A 75 3.43 -6.00 6.42
N TYR A 76 2.70 -7.05 6.01
CA TYR A 76 3.12 -8.43 6.23
C TYR A 76 3.78 -9.08 5.03
N GLN A 77 3.42 -8.70 3.80
CA GLN A 77 4.05 -9.26 2.59
C GLN A 77 5.24 -8.40 2.15
N TRP A 78 5.07 -7.08 2.04
CA TRP A 78 6.11 -6.14 1.60
C TRP A 78 6.98 -5.60 2.74
N LYS A 79 6.62 -5.89 3.99
CA LYS A 79 7.38 -5.53 5.20
C LYS A 79 7.66 -4.03 5.35
N PHE A 80 6.76 -3.18 4.84
CA PHE A 80 6.90 -1.73 5.00
C PHE A 80 6.75 -1.30 6.46
N THR A 81 7.60 -0.36 6.87
CA THR A 81 7.56 0.24 8.21
C THR A 81 6.47 1.30 8.30
N GLY A 82 6.11 1.68 9.53
CA GLY A 82 5.14 2.76 9.75
C GLY A 82 5.56 4.09 9.12
N GLU A 83 6.87 4.39 9.10
CA GLU A 83 7.43 5.59 8.48
C GLU A 83 7.26 5.59 6.96
N MET A 84 7.48 4.45 6.30
CA MET A 84 7.25 4.34 4.86
C MET A 84 5.77 4.48 4.52
N LEU A 85 4.88 3.88 5.33
CA LEU A 85 3.43 4.06 5.17
C LEU A 85 3.02 5.52 5.33
N ARG A 86 3.62 6.23 6.32
CA ARG A 86 3.39 7.65 6.55
C ARG A 86 3.82 8.48 5.35
N ALA A 87 5.02 8.23 4.83
CA ALA A 87 5.57 8.95 3.70
C ALA A 87 4.78 8.68 2.40
N ALA A 88 4.20 7.49 2.23
CA ALA A 88 3.31 7.19 1.11
C ALA A 88 1.95 7.90 1.24
N TYR A 89 1.44 8.00 2.47
CA TYR A 89 0.21 8.75 2.76
C TYR A 89 0.39 10.25 2.50
N GLU A 90 1.47 10.86 2.97
CA GLU A 90 1.75 12.29 2.76
C GLU A 90 1.79 12.61 1.26
N ARG A 91 2.56 11.86 0.47
CA ARG A 91 2.57 11.99 -1.00
C ARG A 91 1.19 11.80 -1.64
N CYS A 92 0.35 10.93 -1.09
CA CYS A 92 -1.01 10.74 -1.58
C CYS A 92 -1.89 11.97 -1.32
N VAL A 93 -1.80 12.54 -0.11
CA VAL A 93 -2.56 13.74 0.25
C VAL A 93 -2.06 14.96 -0.52
N ASP A 94 -0.75 15.12 -0.70
CA ASP A 94 -0.18 16.23 -1.47
C ASP A 94 -0.69 16.24 -2.93
N ASN A 95 -0.88 15.05 -3.53
CA ASN A 95 -1.33 14.95 -4.92
C ASN A 95 -2.86 14.89 -5.08
N THR A 96 -3.59 14.33 -4.11
CA THR A 96 -5.04 14.06 -4.26
C THR A 96 -5.93 14.79 -3.27
N GLY A 97 -5.36 15.45 -2.27
CA GLY A 97 -6.04 16.16 -1.19
C GLY A 97 -6.73 15.26 -0.15
N LYS A 98 -6.66 13.92 -0.29
CA LYS A 98 -7.36 12.98 0.59
C LYS A 98 -6.69 11.62 0.65
N PHE A 99 -7.12 10.79 1.61
CA PHE A 99 -6.75 9.38 1.64
C PHE A 99 -7.29 8.65 0.40
N ASN A 100 -6.40 8.02 -0.37
CA ASN A 100 -6.76 7.20 -1.52
C ASN A 100 -5.93 5.91 -1.52
N ILE A 101 -6.57 4.79 -1.16
CA ILE A 101 -5.93 3.48 -1.05
C ILE A 101 -5.26 3.04 -2.36
N SER A 102 -5.89 3.29 -3.51
CA SER A 102 -5.36 2.92 -4.82
C SER A 102 -4.14 3.73 -5.18
N TYR A 103 -4.10 5.01 -4.79
CA TYR A 103 -2.96 5.88 -5.03
C TYR A 103 -1.77 5.47 -4.15
N ILE A 104 -2.01 5.26 -2.85
CA ILE A 104 -0.99 4.76 -1.92
C ILE A 104 -0.44 3.40 -2.39
N ASN A 105 -1.31 2.49 -2.85
CA ASN A 105 -0.86 1.20 -3.37
C ASN A 105 0.11 1.38 -4.55
N LYS A 106 -0.14 2.31 -5.47
CA LYS A 106 0.77 2.57 -6.61
C LYS A 106 2.14 3.07 -6.16
N ILE A 107 2.18 3.94 -5.15
CA ILE A 107 3.45 4.44 -4.57
C ILE A 107 4.24 3.27 -3.96
N LEU A 108 3.60 2.53 -3.04
CA LEU A 108 4.23 1.43 -2.32
C LEU A 108 4.64 0.28 -3.25
N GLU A 109 3.84 -0.02 -4.27
CA GLU A 109 4.19 -1.00 -5.30
C GLU A 109 5.42 -0.56 -6.11
N GLY A 110 5.54 0.74 -6.40
CA GLY A 110 6.72 1.32 -7.04
C GLY A 110 7.98 1.11 -6.20
N TRP A 111 7.91 1.42 -4.91
CA TRP A 111 9.03 1.22 -3.98
C TRP A 111 9.39 -0.26 -3.82
N HIS A 112 8.39 -1.13 -3.70
CA HIS A 112 8.59 -2.57 -3.59
C HIS A 112 9.29 -3.14 -4.83
N LYS A 113 8.88 -2.73 -6.04
CA LYS A 113 9.52 -3.15 -7.30
C LYS A 113 10.97 -2.69 -7.41
N GLN A 114 11.30 -1.55 -6.81
CA GLN A 114 12.66 -1.00 -6.76
C GLN A 114 13.47 -1.56 -5.59
N GLY A 115 12.88 -2.41 -4.76
CA GLY A 115 13.55 -3.07 -3.64
C GLY A 115 13.82 -2.16 -2.44
N ALA A 116 13.15 -1.01 -2.33
CA ALA A 116 13.37 -0.06 -1.24
C ALA A 116 12.88 -0.64 0.10
N ARG A 117 13.75 -0.65 1.11
CA ARG A 117 13.50 -1.23 2.44
C ARG A 117 13.42 -0.19 3.55
N ASN A 118 13.86 1.04 3.29
CA ASN A 118 13.83 2.14 4.24
C ASN A 118 13.53 3.46 3.52
N LEU A 119 13.29 4.51 4.31
CA LEU A 119 12.92 5.82 3.77
C LEU A 119 14.06 6.48 2.98
N GLN A 120 15.31 6.28 3.40
CA GLN A 120 16.49 6.85 2.71
C GLN A 120 16.65 6.28 1.29
N GLU A 121 16.45 4.98 1.13
CA GLU A 121 16.46 4.32 -0.19
C GLU A 121 15.33 4.84 -1.08
N VAL A 122 14.14 5.06 -0.52
CA VAL A 122 13.01 5.66 -1.25
C VAL A 122 13.37 7.05 -1.75
N GLU A 123 13.93 7.91 -0.91
CA GLU A 123 14.33 9.27 -1.27
C GLU A 123 15.42 9.27 -2.36
N ALA A 124 16.42 8.38 -2.24
CA ALA A 124 17.48 8.24 -3.24
C ALA A 124 16.93 7.77 -4.60
N LEU A 125 16.01 6.80 -4.60
CA LEU A 125 15.36 6.31 -5.82
C LEU A 125 14.52 7.40 -6.50
N GLU A 126 13.81 8.20 -5.71
CA GLU A 126 13.00 9.31 -6.22
C GLU A 126 13.85 10.44 -6.78
N ALA A 127 14.96 10.79 -6.10
CA ALA A 127 15.93 11.78 -6.59
C ALA A 127 16.49 11.35 -7.95
N LYS A 128 16.94 10.10 -8.06
CA LYS A 128 17.46 9.55 -9.32
C LYS A 128 16.42 9.58 -10.45
N LYS A 129 15.17 9.25 -10.14
CA LYS A 129 14.07 9.28 -11.12
C LYS A 129 13.70 10.71 -11.57
N LYS A 130 13.89 11.70 -10.68
CA LYS A 130 13.71 13.12 -11.02
C LYS A 130 14.82 13.61 -11.95
N GLU A 131 16.07 13.27 -11.67
CA GLU A 131 17.22 13.58 -12.53
C GLU A 131 17.07 12.96 -13.92
N GLU A 132 16.68 11.68 -14.02
CA GLU A 132 16.42 11.01 -15.30
C GLU A 132 15.29 11.67 -16.10
N ARG A 133 14.24 12.18 -15.44
CA ARG A 133 13.17 12.92 -16.10
C ARG A 133 13.64 14.26 -16.65
N GLU A 134 14.40 15.01 -15.86
CA GLU A 134 14.93 16.33 -16.25
C GLU A 134 15.92 16.19 -17.42
N GLN A 135 16.77 15.16 -17.40
CA GLN A 135 17.66 14.83 -18.51
C GLN A 135 16.88 14.36 -19.75
N GLY A 136 15.86 13.51 -19.60
CA GLY A 136 15.04 13.04 -20.73
C GLY A 136 14.27 14.14 -21.46
N THR A 137 13.84 15.20 -20.77
CA THR A 137 13.23 16.39 -21.40
C THR A 137 14.22 17.32 -22.09
N SER A 138 15.53 17.21 -21.79
CA SER A 138 16.57 18.09 -22.36
C SER A 138 17.07 17.64 -23.74
N TYR A 139 16.80 16.40 -24.17
CA TYR A 139 17.45 15.84 -25.36
C TYR A 139 16.73 16.03 -26.70
N ASP A 140 15.51 16.57 -26.74
CA ASP A 140 14.74 16.58 -28.00
C ASP A 140 14.49 17.96 -28.63
N ILE A 141 14.81 19.08 -27.99
CA ILE A 141 14.56 20.41 -28.59
C ILE A 141 15.82 20.93 -29.30
N ASP A 142 16.97 20.94 -28.62
CA ASP A 142 18.23 21.46 -29.16
C ASP A 142 18.77 20.65 -30.35
N GLN A 143 18.46 19.34 -30.41
CA GLN A 143 18.84 18.50 -31.55
C GLN A 143 17.93 18.71 -32.77
N LEU A 144 16.63 18.94 -32.56
CA LEU A 144 15.69 19.27 -33.65
C LEU A 144 15.97 20.66 -34.23
N GLU A 145 16.33 21.64 -33.38
CA GLU A 145 16.64 23.00 -33.82
C GLU A 145 17.91 23.05 -34.69
N LYS A 146 18.96 22.31 -34.30
CA LYS A 146 20.18 22.15 -35.11
C LYS A 146 19.97 21.39 -36.42
N MET A 147 19.02 20.45 -36.48
CA MET A 147 18.67 19.76 -37.72
C MET A 147 17.84 20.65 -38.66
N SER A 148 16.98 21.53 -38.13
CA SER A 148 16.21 22.48 -38.95
C SER A 148 17.05 23.63 -39.53
N PHE A 149 18.23 23.90 -38.96
CA PHE A 149 19.10 24.99 -39.42
C PHE A 149 19.99 24.61 -40.62
N PHE A 150 20.06 23.32 -40.99
CA PHE A 150 21.08 22.83 -41.94
C PHE A 150 20.59 22.46 -43.35
N ASP A 151 19.33 22.68 -43.72
CA ASP A 151 18.85 22.43 -45.10
C ASP A 151 17.76 23.43 -45.54
N LEU A 152 18.13 24.68 -45.77
CA LEU A 152 17.44 25.52 -46.73
C LEU A 152 18.47 26.01 -47.76
N PRO A 153 18.57 25.37 -48.94
CA PRO A 153 19.42 25.87 -50.00
C PRO A 153 18.99 27.28 -50.41
N GLU A 154 19.91 28.25 -50.29
CA GLU A 154 19.82 29.57 -50.90
C GLU A 154 20.09 29.46 -52.41
N GLU A 155 19.17 28.89 -53.18
CA GLU A 155 19.21 29.07 -54.64
C GLU A 155 17.81 29.37 -55.22
N LEU A 156 17.65 30.67 -55.54
CA LEU A 156 16.87 31.35 -56.60
C LEU A 156 15.33 31.30 -56.57
#